data_AF-A0A930P619-F1
#
_entry.id   AF-A0A930P619-F1
#
_cell.length_a   1.000
_cell.length_b   1.000
_cell.length_c   1.000
_cell.angle_alpha   90.00
_cell.angle_beta   90.00
_cell.angle_gamma   90.00
#
_symmetry.space_group_name_H-M   'P 1'
#
loop_
_entity.id
_entity.type
_entity.pdbx_description
1 polymer ?
#
loop_
_entity_poly.entity_id
_entity_poly.type
_entity_poly.pdbx_seq_one_letter_code
_entity_poly.pdbx_strand_id
1 'polypeptide(L)'
;MALKAVPDGQTFGIFWDLQTFVPQYNCVILSPSLDQVVTIKGTVKGADGEEYMDTEKGKIVYSLDKSIFYRNQFIFHDSKAALTWLMNNDRDFLRELFLKYGYDKSDVINKMMLDEIKVVNRIPEADETKALFASRGANGKLLIHRGLMEYMLKHVNEENEYFLMLDQYASTLLDLRNYPEFDDLTKEERYRIGAYVGYYYGLLFDKGIGTSIDINGFGHGLCYDEDFRDYLKRNKYFHLPGFEDIAGKHYRRYRMDVDIEMEKMRDE
;
A
#
# COMPACT_ATOMS: atom_id res chain seq x y z
N MET A 1 -15.60 -20.84 4.39
CA MET A 1 -15.28 -20.34 3.03
C MET A 1 -14.34 -21.37 2.41
N ALA A 2 -14.79 -22.08 1.37
CA ALA A 2 -14.02 -23.19 0.79
C ALA A 2 -12.98 -22.65 -0.19
N LEU A 3 -11.69 -22.92 0.06
CA LEU A 3 -10.60 -22.62 -0.87
C LEU A 3 -10.56 -23.70 -1.96
N LYS A 4 -10.79 -23.28 -3.21
CA LYS A 4 -10.54 -24.11 -4.39
C LYS A 4 -9.06 -24.01 -4.77
N ALA A 5 -8.43 -25.14 -5.07
CA ALA A 5 -7.08 -25.21 -5.59
C ALA A 5 -7.01 -24.70 -7.04
N VAL A 6 -5.89 -24.07 -7.39
CA VAL A 6 -5.57 -23.63 -8.76
C VAL A 6 -4.74 -24.73 -9.44
N PRO A 7 -5.02 -25.12 -10.69
CA PRO A 7 -4.27 -26.15 -11.40
C PRO A 7 -2.91 -25.63 -11.90
N ASP A 8 -1.90 -26.47 -11.69
CA ASP A 8 -0.59 -26.63 -12.35
C ASP A 8 0.00 -25.45 -13.15
N GLY A 9 1.17 -24.96 -12.68
CA GLY A 9 2.15 -24.30 -13.56
C GLY A 9 2.75 -22.97 -13.12
N GLN A 10 2.50 -22.46 -11.90
CA GLN A 10 3.21 -21.29 -11.37
C GLN A 10 3.79 -21.58 -10.00
N THR A 11 5.11 -21.40 -9.88
CA THR A 11 5.90 -21.53 -8.67
C THR A 11 5.45 -20.53 -7.60
N PHE A 12 4.51 -20.97 -6.76
CA PHE A 12 4.19 -20.42 -5.43
C PHE A 12 5.21 -20.86 -4.35
N GLY A 13 6.30 -21.52 -4.75
CA GLY A 13 7.08 -22.46 -3.91
C GLY A 13 8.07 -21.87 -2.91
N ILE A 14 7.91 -20.64 -2.40
CA ILE A 14 8.79 -20.12 -1.33
C ILE A 14 8.01 -19.39 -0.22
N PHE A 15 6.72 -19.08 -0.42
CA PHE A 15 5.91 -18.40 0.58
C PHE A 15 5.34 -19.34 1.65
N TRP A 16 5.27 -20.66 1.38
CA TRP A 16 4.51 -21.64 2.18
C TRP A 16 5.28 -22.90 2.60
N ASP A 17 6.54 -23.04 2.21
CA ASP A 17 7.25 -24.29 2.48
C ASP A 17 7.73 -24.34 3.92
N LEU A 18 6.80 -24.90 4.72
CA LEU A 18 6.92 -25.60 6.00
C LEU A 18 6.61 -24.78 7.26
N GLN A 19 5.58 -23.93 7.35
CA GLN A 19 5.16 -23.36 8.65
C GLN A 19 3.64 -23.23 8.79
N THR A 20 3.00 -24.09 9.60
CA THR A 20 1.55 -24.02 9.92
C THR A 20 1.34 -23.52 11.34
N PHE A 21 0.69 -22.37 11.51
CA PHE A 21 0.32 -21.87 12.83
C PHE A 21 -0.98 -22.52 13.35
N VAL A 22 -0.96 -23.08 14.57
CA VAL A 22 -2.13 -23.72 15.22
C VAL A 22 -2.60 -22.87 16.40
N PRO A 23 -3.69 -22.09 16.25
CA PRO A 23 -4.11 -21.07 17.22
C PRO A 23 -4.47 -21.61 18.60
N GLN A 24 -5.03 -22.82 18.66
CA GLN A 24 -5.48 -23.43 19.92
C GLN A 24 -4.31 -23.80 20.86
N TYR A 25 -3.11 -23.97 20.30
CA TYR A 25 -1.90 -24.35 21.03
C TYR A 25 -0.79 -23.28 20.94
N ASN A 26 -1.08 -22.18 20.24
CA ASN A 26 -0.17 -21.05 20.02
C ASN A 26 1.24 -21.47 19.55
N CYS A 27 1.33 -22.38 18.57
CA CYS A 27 2.61 -22.80 17.99
C CYS A 27 2.60 -22.83 16.46
N VAL A 28 3.77 -22.58 15.85
CA VAL A 28 4.02 -22.72 14.41
C VAL A 28 4.75 -24.05 14.19
N ILE A 29 4.16 -24.93 13.41
CA ILE A 29 4.70 -26.26 13.10
C ILE A 29 5.43 -26.17 11.76
N LEU A 30 6.76 -26.31 11.78
CA LEU A 30 7.48 -26.88 10.65
C LEU A 30 7.16 -28.35 10.64
N SER A 31 6.69 -28.92 9.52
CA SER A 31 6.32 -30.35 9.53
C SER A 31 7.54 -31.15 10.00
N PRO A 32 7.43 -31.71 11.20
CA PRO A 32 7.03 -33.08 11.25
C PRO A 32 5.81 -33.30 12.17
N SER A 33 5.00 -34.30 11.83
CA SER A 33 3.82 -34.74 12.57
C SER A 33 4.15 -35.13 14.02
N LEU A 34 3.13 -35.19 14.89
CA LEU A 34 3.28 -35.63 16.29
C LEU A 34 3.99 -36.99 16.38
N ASP A 35 3.70 -37.90 15.44
CA ASP A 35 4.37 -39.22 15.29
C ASP A 35 5.87 -39.10 15.02
N GLN A 36 6.30 -38.09 14.27
CA GLN A 36 7.71 -37.83 14.02
C GLN A 36 8.40 -37.12 15.19
N VAL A 37 7.67 -36.39 16.04
CA VAL A 37 8.21 -35.80 17.28
C VAL A 37 8.40 -36.86 18.37
N VAL A 38 7.54 -37.88 18.45
CA VAL A 38 7.66 -38.95 19.46
C VAL A 38 8.58 -40.11 19.04
N THR A 39 8.93 -40.26 17.76
CA THR A 39 9.71 -41.41 17.26
C THR A 39 11.19 -41.10 16.96
N ILE A 40 11.62 -39.83 16.97
CA ILE A 40 13.04 -39.50 16.77
C ILE A 40 13.81 -39.76 18.07
N LYS A 41 14.47 -40.92 18.14
CA LYS A 41 15.58 -41.20 19.07
C LYS A 41 16.89 -41.17 18.29
N GLY A 42 17.82 -40.31 18.71
CA GLY A 42 19.18 -40.24 18.16
C GLY A 42 19.47 -39.00 17.32
N THR A 43 20.70 -38.93 16.83
CA THR A 43 21.25 -37.80 16.06
C THR A 43 20.70 -37.78 14.63
N VAL A 44 20.07 -36.67 14.22
CA VAL A 44 19.66 -36.47 12.82
C VAL A 44 20.82 -35.81 12.08
N LYS A 45 21.39 -36.53 11.11
CA LYS A 45 22.42 -36.03 10.20
C LYS A 45 21.82 -35.71 8.84
N GLY A 46 22.24 -34.61 8.22
CA GLY A 46 21.88 -34.32 6.83
C GLY A 46 22.64 -35.20 5.84
N ALA A 47 22.33 -35.06 4.56
CA ALA A 47 22.99 -35.78 3.47
C ALA A 47 24.48 -35.44 3.31
N ASP A 48 24.90 -34.31 3.88
CA ASP A 48 26.28 -33.82 3.97
C ASP A 48 27.02 -34.30 5.23
N GLY A 49 26.35 -35.03 6.12
CA GLY A 49 26.92 -35.53 7.36
C GLY A 49 26.93 -34.52 8.51
N GLU A 50 26.36 -33.32 8.33
CA GLU A 50 26.24 -32.34 9.40
C GLU A 50 25.18 -32.76 10.42
N GLU A 51 25.48 -32.54 11.70
CA GLU A 51 24.57 -32.88 12.81
C GLU A 51 23.60 -31.73 13.06
N TYR A 52 22.32 -31.95 12.74
CA TYR A 52 21.28 -30.93 12.89
C TYR A 52 20.54 -31.02 14.23
N MET A 53 20.64 -32.15 14.95
CA MET A 53 20.01 -32.34 16.27
C MET A 53 20.79 -33.29 17.18
N ASP A 54 21.04 -32.87 18.43
CA ASP A 54 21.54 -33.70 19.54
C ASP A 54 20.43 -33.81 20.60
N THR A 55 19.78 -34.97 20.67
CA THR A 55 18.69 -35.25 21.60
C THR A 55 19.17 -35.64 23.01
N GLU A 56 20.45 -35.93 23.22
CA GLU A 56 20.97 -36.39 24.53
C GLU A 56 21.06 -35.27 25.57
N LYS A 57 21.13 -34.00 25.14
CA LYS A 57 21.22 -32.82 26.02
C LYS A 57 19.88 -32.15 26.33
N GLY A 58 18.75 -32.72 25.89
CA GLY A 58 17.41 -32.16 26.13
C GLY A 58 17.20 -30.76 25.54
N LYS A 59 18.01 -30.35 24.56
CA LYS A 59 17.90 -29.05 23.88
C LYS A 59 17.68 -29.26 22.40
N ILE A 60 16.48 -28.90 21.93
CA ILE A 60 16.24 -28.71 20.51
C ILE A 60 16.92 -27.39 20.13
N VAL A 61 18.03 -27.46 19.40
CA VAL A 61 18.69 -26.30 18.80
C VAL A 61 18.34 -26.31 17.32
N TYR A 62 17.30 -25.55 16.94
CA TYR A 62 17.08 -25.22 15.53
C TYR A 62 17.51 -23.77 15.31
N SER A 63 18.36 -23.55 14.32
CA SER A 63 18.68 -22.22 13.82
C SER A 63 17.57 -21.78 12.86
N LEU A 64 16.41 -21.36 13.39
CA LEU A 64 15.51 -20.56 12.56
C LEU A 64 16.16 -19.20 12.39
N ASP A 65 16.18 -18.70 11.15
CA ASP A 65 16.37 -17.28 10.96
C ASP A 65 15.32 -16.54 11.81
N LYS A 66 15.80 -15.70 12.74
CA LYS A 66 14.95 -14.92 13.64
C LYS A 66 13.95 -14.08 12.86
N SER A 67 14.30 -13.64 11.64
CA SER A 67 13.40 -12.90 10.75
C SER A 67 12.10 -13.67 10.50
N ILE A 68 12.17 -14.97 10.23
CA ILE A 68 11.00 -15.81 9.91
C ILE A 68 10.04 -15.89 11.10
N PHE A 69 10.59 -16.06 12.31
CA PHE A 69 9.78 -16.06 13.54
C PHE A 69 9.01 -14.74 13.68
N TYR A 70 9.69 -13.60 13.58
CA TYR A 70 9.03 -12.31 13.76
C TYR A 70 8.06 -11.96 12.63
N ARG A 71 8.36 -12.33 11.38
CA ARG A 71 7.42 -12.22 10.25
C ARG A 71 6.13 -12.98 10.55
N ASN A 72 6.23 -14.23 10.99
CA ASN A 72 5.04 -15.05 11.30
C ASN A 72 4.26 -14.53 12.50
N GLN A 73 4.95 -14.16 13.58
CA GLN A 73 4.31 -13.53 14.74
C GLN A 73 3.57 -12.24 14.37
N PHE A 74 4.10 -11.45 13.44
CA PHE A 74 3.41 -10.26 12.95
C PHE A 74 2.21 -10.61 12.07
N ILE A 75 2.41 -11.41 11.02
CA ILE A 75 1.37 -11.69 10.01
C ILE A 75 0.19 -12.48 10.59
N PHE A 76 0.45 -13.51 11.38
CA PHE A 76 -0.59 -14.44 11.84
C PHE A 76 -1.16 -14.10 13.21
N HIS A 77 -0.47 -13.28 14.00
CA HIS A 77 -0.85 -12.99 15.38
C HIS A 77 -0.92 -11.51 15.73
N ASP A 78 -0.67 -10.62 14.76
CA ASP A 78 -0.69 -9.16 14.97
C ASP A 78 0.24 -8.74 16.15
N SER A 79 1.38 -9.43 16.31
CA SER A 79 2.27 -9.21 17.44
C SER A 79 2.97 -7.87 17.35
N LYS A 80 2.63 -6.95 18.26
CA LYS A 80 3.29 -5.63 18.40
C LYS A 80 4.79 -5.75 18.67
N ALA A 81 5.20 -6.72 19.49
CA ALA A 81 6.62 -6.96 19.76
C ALA A 81 7.36 -7.40 18.49
N ALA A 82 6.71 -8.19 17.64
CA ALA A 82 7.28 -8.59 16.36
C ALA A 82 7.35 -7.42 15.38
N LEU A 83 6.30 -6.58 15.30
CA LEU A 83 6.34 -5.35 14.52
C LEU A 83 7.51 -4.44 14.94
N THR A 84 7.70 -4.20 16.24
CA THR A 84 8.83 -3.42 16.75
C THR A 84 10.18 -4.04 16.36
N TRP A 85 10.29 -5.36 16.43
CA TRP A 85 11.51 -6.04 16.01
C TRP A 85 11.75 -5.89 14.50
N LEU A 86 10.73 -6.09 13.66
CA LEU A 86 10.81 -5.95 12.20
C LEU A 86 11.16 -4.51 11.81
N MET A 87 10.56 -3.50 12.46
CA MET A 87 10.89 -2.09 12.23
C MET A 87 12.37 -1.74 12.45
N ASN A 88 13.08 -2.51 13.28
CA ASN A 88 14.49 -2.27 13.61
C ASN A 88 15.46 -3.18 12.86
N ASN A 89 15.01 -4.35 12.38
CA ASN A 89 15.89 -5.39 11.86
C ASN A 89 15.55 -5.86 10.45
N ASP A 90 14.32 -5.63 9.98
CA ASP A 90 13.79 -6.17 8.72
C ASP A 90 12.67 -5.26 8.16
N ARG A 91 13.02 -3.98 7.95
CA ARG A 91 12.10 -3.00 7.34
C ARG A 91 11.73 -3.36 5.91
N ASP A 92 12.63 -4.02 5.20
CA ASP A 92 12.43 -4.43 3.81
C ASP A 92 11.21 -5.36 3.69
N PHE A 93 11.05 -6.31 4.61
CA PHE A 93 9.86 -7.13 4.67
C PHE A 93 8.57 -6.31 4.85
N LEU A 94 8.56 -5.31 5.73
CA LEU A 94 7.38 -4.46 5.97
C LEU A 94 7.04 -3.61 4.74
N ARG A 95 8.07 -3.11 4.05
CA ARG A 95 7.93 -2.37 2.80
C ARG A 95 7.40 -3.25 1.68
N GLU A 96 7.88 -4.49 1.54
CA GLU A 96 7.33 -5.44 0.57
C GLU A 96 5.88 -5.81 0.90
N LEU A 97 5.56 -5.97 2.19
CA LEU A 97 4.20 -6.25 2.64
C LEU A 97 3.23 -5.13 2.21
N PHE A 98 3.66 -3.87 2.35
CA PHE A 98 2.92 -2.72 1.83
C PHE A 98 2.85 -2.75 0.30
N LEU A 99 3.98 -2.70 -0.40
CA LEU A 99 4.05 -2.47 -1.85
C LEU A 99 3.52 -3.65 -2.69
N LYS A 100 3.85 -4.89 -2.33
CA LYS A 100 3.54 -6.09 -3.13
C LYS A 100 2.24 -6.76 -2.70
N TYR A 101 1.83 -6.58 -1.45
CA TYR A 101 0.66 -7.26 -0.88
C TYR A 101 -0.46 -6.32 -0.44
N GLY A 102 -0.25 -4.99 -0.50
CA GLY A 102 -1.28 -4.00 -0.20
C GLY A 102 -1.61 -3.93 1.29
N TYR A 103 -0.64 -4.23 2.16
CA TYR A 103 -0.85 -4.17 3.60
C TYR A 103 -0.70 -2.73 4.11
N ASP A 104 -1.80 -2.00 4.08
CA ASP A 104 -1.90 -0.58 4.47
C ASP A 104 -2.77 -0.38 5.72
N LYS A 105 -3.08 -1.45 6.46
CA LYS A 105 -3.92 -1.42 7.67
C LYS A 105 -3.19 -1.05 8.96
N SER A 106 -1.87 -0.83 8.91
CA SER A 106 -1.05 -0.53 10.07
C SER A 106 -0.57 0.91 10.04
N ASP A 107 -1.04 1.74 10.99
CA ASP A 107 -0.60 3.13 11.16
C ASP A 107 0.93 3.23 11.25
N VAL A 108 1.61 2.25 11.87
CA VAL A 108 3.08 2.23 11.99
C VAL A 108 3.74 2.02 10.64
N ILE A 109 3.22 1.11 9.80
CA ILE A 109 3.78 0.86 8.46
C ILE A 109 3.46 2.03 7.53
N ASN A 110 2.24 2.56 7.59
CA ASN A 110 1.84 3.74 6.82
C ASN A 110 2.74 4.94 7.13
N LYS A 111 2.99 5.20 8.42
CA LYS A 111 3.95 6.21 8.84
C LYS A 111 5.35 5.92 8.31
N MET A 112 5.83 4.67 8.43
CA MET A 112 7.15 4.28 7.94
C MET A 112 7.30 4.57 6.44
N MET A 113 6.31 4.20 5.63
CA MET A 113 6.34 4.44 4.19
C MET A 113 6.35 5.95 3.85
N LEU A 114 5.64 6.77 4.63
CA LEU A 114 5.63 8.22 4.47
C LEU A 114 6.97 8.85 4.90
N ASP A 115 7.56 8.40 6.01
CA ASP A 115 8.84 8.90 6.52
C ASP A 115 10.02 8.56 5.59
N GLU A 116 9.89 7.54 4.72
CA GLU A 116 10.91 7.17 3.74
C GLU A 116 10.98 8.12 2.54
N ILE A 117 9.97 8.97 2.35
CA ILE A 117 9.92 9.92 1.24
C ILE A 117 10.92 11.03 1.52
N LYS A 118 11.96 11.08 0.70
CA LYS A 118 12.97 12.15 0.74
C LYS A 118 12.40 13.38 0.06
N VAL A 119 11.68 14.20 0.81
CA VAL A 119 11.18 15.49 0.34
C VAL A 119 12.37 16.45 0.20
N VAL A 120 13.01 16.47 -0.99
CA VAL A 120 14.13 17.40 -1.26
C VAL A 120 13.61 18.82 -1.53
N ASN A 121 12.38 18.93 -2.04
CA ASN A 121 11.65 20.18 -2.28
C ASN A 121 10.30 20.12 -1.55
N ARG A 122 9.69 21.27 -1.19
CA ARG A 122 8.36 21.34 -0.52
C ARG A 122 7.20 20.63 -1.22
N ILE A 123 7.40 20.18 -2.46
CA ILE A 123 6.41 19.41 -3.21
C ILE A 123 7.14 18.14 -3.67
N PRO A 124 6.80 16.96 -3.12
CA PRO A 124 7.37 15.69 -3.56
C PRO A 124 7.03 15.45 -5.02
N GLU A 125 7.99 15.01 -5.81
CA GLU A 125 7.71 14.69 -7.21
C GLU A 125 6.74 13.51 -7.28
N ALA A 126 5.85 13.50 -8.27
CA ALA A 126 4.90 12.39 -8.45
C ALA A 126 5.65 11.05 -8.59
N ASP A 127 6.86 11.07 -9.15
CA ASP A 127 7.69 9.88 -9.29
C ASP A 127 8.18 9.31 -7.95
N GLU A 128 8.42 10.18 -6.96
CA GLU A 128 8.86 9.79 -5.61
C GLU A 128 7.73 9.15 -4.80
N THR A 129 6.48 9.49 -5.13
CA THR A 129 5.28 9.08 -4.38
C THR A 129 4.42 8.07 -5.13
N LYS A 130 4.80 7.68 -6.36
CA LYS A 130 3.89 6.89 -7.21
C LYS A 130 3.49 5.54 -6.64
N ALA A 131 4.47 4.81 -6.11
CA ALA A 131 4.28 3.49 -5.52
C ALA A 131 3.57 3.54 -4.16
N LEU A 132 3.48 4.74 -3.56
CA LEU A 132 2.90 4.96 -2.24
C LEU A 132 1.37 4.92 -2.28
N PHE A 133 0.76 5.54 -3.29
CA PHE A 133 -0.70 5.62 -3.41
C PHE A 133 -1.28 4.45 -4.19
N ALA A 134 -0.54 3.94 -5.17
CA ALA A 134 -0.90 2.75 -5.91
C ALA A 134 0.33 1.95 -6.33
N SER A 135 0.20 0.63 -6.38
CA SER A 135 1.28 -0.24 -6.84
C SER A 135 0.75 -1.45 -7.61
N ARG A 136 1.65 -2.17 -8.27
CA ARG A 136 1.35 -3.48 -8.84
C ARG A 136 1.66 -4.55 -7.80
N GLY A 137 0.64 -5.30 -7.38
CA GLY A 137 0.83 -6.41 -6.46
C GLY A 137 1.66 -7.54 -7.06
N ALA A 138 2.17 -8.44 -6.23
CA ALA A 138 2.93 -9.62 -6.68
C ALA A 138 2.17 -10.51 -7.68
N ASN A 139 0.84 -10.44 -7.67
CA ASN A 139 -0.05 -11.14 -8.59
C ASN A 139 -0.39 -10.33 -9.86
N GLY A 140 0.28 -9.21 -10.11
CA GLY A 140 0.03 -8.33 -11.25
C GLY A 140 -1.24 -7.48 -11.15
N LYS A 141 -1.97 -7.49 -10.04
CA LYS A 141 -3.17 -6.66 -9.87
C LYS A 141 -2.84 -5.28 -9.35
N LEU A 142 -3.61 -4.28 -9.76
CA LEU A 142 -3.57 -2.95 -9.19
C LEU A 142 -3.95 -2.99 -7.70
N LEU A 143 -3.08 -2.42 -6.87
CA LEU A 143 -3.30 -2.14 -5.45
C LEU A 143 -3.45 -0.63 -5.29
N ILE A 144 -4.50 -0.19 -4.60
CA ILE A 144 -4.71 1.20 -4.21
C ILE A 144 -4.62 1.23 -2.69
N HIS A 145 -3.63 1.96 -2.16
CA HIS A 145 -3.30 1.96 -0.73
C HIS A 145 -4.23 2.91 0.04
N ARG A 146 -5.50 2.51 0.14
CA ARG A 146 -6.55 3.29 0.78
C ARG A 146 -6.28 3.53 2.27
N GLY A 147 -5.80 2.52 2.99
CA GLY A 147 -5.46 2.61 4.41
C GLY A 147 -4.36 3.64 4.69
N LEU A 148 -3.43 3.82 3.75
CA LEU A 148 -2.46 4.92 3.82
C LEU A 148 -3.14 6.28 3.72
N MET A 149 -4.03 6.47 2.73
CA MET A 149 -4.74 7.75 2.58
C MET A 149 -5.67 8.03 3.76
N GLU A 150 -6.25 7.00 4.39
CA GLU A 150 -6.99 7.11 5.64
C GLU A 150 -6.08 7.54 6.81
N TYR A 151 -4.88 6.97 6.89
CA TYR A 151 -3.86 7.40 7.84
C TYR A 151 -3.50 8.87 7.63
N MET A 152 -3.24 9.29 6.38
CA MET A 152 -2.95 10.70 6.06
C MET A 152 -4.10 11.61 6.51
N LEU A 153 -5.34 11.27 6.19
CA LEU A 153 -6.52 12.04 6.60
C LEU A 153 -6.66 12.17 8.12
N LYS A 154 -6.29 11.14 8.88
CA LYS A 154 -6.35 11.11 10.34
C LYS A 154 -5.21 11.90 10.99
N HIS A 155 -4.04 11.92 10.36
CA HIS A 155 -2.79 12.46 10.93
C HIS A 155 -2.30 13.74 10.25
N VAL A 156 -3.06 14.30 9.31
CA VAL A 156 -2.72 15.53 8.62
C VAL A 156 -2.51 16.70 9.59
N ASN A 157 -1.50 17.52 9.30
CA ASN A 157 -1.21 18.77 10.00
C ASN A 157 -0.55 19.76 9.02
N GLU A 158 -0.23 20.95 9.49
CA GLU A 158 0.34 22.02 8.67
C GLU A 158 1.77 21.70 8.16
N GLU A 159 2.47 20.75 8.80
CA GLU A 159 3.89 20.46 8.53
C GLU A 159 4.09 19.29 7.55
N ASN A 160 3.15 18.34 7.49
CA ASN A 160 3.38 17.07 6.78
C ASN A 160 3.02 17.09 5.29
N GLU A 161 2.45 18.19 4.79
CA GLU A 161 2.22 18.45 3.35
C GLU A 161 1.43 17.34 2.62
N TYR A 162 0.70 16.47 3.34
CA TYR A 162 -0.06 15.35 2.77
C TYR A 162 -1.06 15.79 1.70
N PHE A 163 -1.61 16.99 1.86
CA PHE A 163 -2.48 17.59 0.86
C PHE A 163 -1.76 17.84 -0.47
N LEU A 164 -0.55 18.40 -0.44
CA LEU A 164 0.26 18.67 -1.63
C LEU A 164 0.73 17.38 -2.31
N MET A 165 1.03 16.34 -1.52
CA MET A 165 1.39 15.03 -2.07
C MET A 165 0.26 14.44 -2.92
N LEU A 166 -0.97 14.48 -2.42
CA LEU A 166 -2.13 13.98 -3.17
C LEU A 166 -2.45 14.85 -4.38
N ASP A 167 -2.30 16.17 -4.26
CA ASP A 167 -2.55 17.11 -5.35
C ASP A 167 -1.57 16.92 -6.52
N GLN A 168 -0.27 16.84 -6.21
CA GLN A 168 0.79 16.60 -7.19
C GLN A 168 0.62 15.24 -7.88
N TYR A 169 0.35 14.20 -7.10
CA TYR A 169 0.11 12.87 -7.65
C TYR A 169 -1.13 12.87 -8.56
N ALA A 170 -2.25 13.48 -8.14
CA ALA A 170 -3.46 13.59 -8.95
C ALA A 170 -3.22 14.34 -10.27
N SER A 171 -2.45 15.43 -10.24
CA SER A 171 -2.15 16.23 -11.43
C SER A 171 -1.41 15.41 -12.48
N THR A 172 -0.36 14.69 -12.09
CA THR A 172 0.41 13.86 -13.04
C THR A 172 -0.40 12.64 -13.47
N LEU A 173 -1.10 12.00 -12.53
CA LEU A 173 -1.88 10.78 -12.79
C LEU A 173 -3.05 11.03 -13.74
N LEU A 174 -3.74 12.18 -13.65
CA LEU A 174 -4.92 12.46 -14.47
C LEU A 174 -4.58 13.21 -15.77
N ASP A 175 -3.37 13.73 -15.91
CA ASP A 175 -2.91 14.35 -17.15
C ASP A 175 -2.41 13.29 -18.16
N LEU A 176 -3.39 12.65 -18.81
CA LEU A 176 -3.13 11.63 -19.85
C LEU A 176 -2.39 12.19 -21.07
N ARG A 177 -2.41 13.52 -21.28
CA ARG A 177 -1.82 14.16 -22.45
C ARG A 177 -0.33 14.37 -22.27
N ASN A 178 0.08 14.93 -21.14
CA ASN A 178 1.49 15.25 -20.88
C ASN A 178 2.23 14.06 -20.26
N TYR A 179 1.51 13.13 -19.61
CA TYR A 179 2.07 11.92 -19.02
C TYR A 179 1.35 10.67 -19.55
N PRO A 180 1.48 10.31 -20.83
CA PRO A 180 0.75 9.19 -21.41
C PRO A 180 1.16 7.82 -20.84
N GLU A 181 2.43 7.65 -20.48
CA GLU A 181 3.02 6.39 -19.99
C GLU A 181 3.33 6.47 -18.49
N PHE A 182 2.29 6.55 -17.66
CA PHE A 182 2.42 6.57 -16.20
C PHE A 182 2.43 5.14 -15.64
N ASP A 183 3.62 4.62 -15.29
CA ASP A 183 3.84 3.30 -14.65
C ASP A 183 3.13 2.10 -15.31
N ASP A 184 3.06 2.10 -16.64
CA ASP A 184 2.33 1.09 -17.44
C ASP A 184 0.86 0.92 -17.00
N LEU A 185 0.28 1.94 -16.38
CA LEU A 185 -1.12 1.93 -15.98
C LEU A 185 -2.01 2.17 -17.19
N THR A 186 -3.06 1.38 -17.29
CA THR A 186 -4.12 1.66 -18.26
C THR A 186 -4.86 2.95 -17.91
N LYS A 187 -5.50 3.57 -18.90
CA LYS A 187 -6.38 4.74 -18.67
C LYS A 187 -7.42 4.48 -17.57
N GLU A 188 -7.99 3.28 -17.55
CA GLU A 188 -8.99 2.90 -16.55
C GLU A 188 -8.40 2.75 -15.14
N GLU A 189 -7.19 2.18 -15.02
CA GLU A 189 -6.47 2.11 -13.75
C GLU A 189 -6.13 3.50 -13.22
N ARG A 190 -5.67 4.40 -14.08
CA ARG A 190 -5.40 5.80 -13.72
C ARG A 190 -6.65 6.51 -13.21
N TYR A 191 -7.80 6.32 -13.88
CA TYR A 191 -9.07 6.86 -13.38
C TYR A 191 -9.49 6.26 -12.05
N ARG A 192 -9.30 4.95 -11.87
CA ARG A 192 -9.63 4.30 -10.61
C ARG A 192 -8.79 4.86 -9.47
N ILE A 193 -7.48 4.99 -9.66
CA ILE A 193 -6.58 5.57 -8.65
C ILE A 193 -6.94 7.05 -8.42
N GLY A 194 -7.14 7.82 -9.49
CA GLY A 194 -7.50 9.24 -9.42
C GLY A 194 -8.82 9.48 -8.70
N ALA A 195 -9.76 8.53 -8.76
CA ALA A 195 -10.98 8.58 -7.96
C ALA A 195 -10.70 8.52 -6.45
N TYR A 196 -9.90 7.56 -5.99
CA TYR A 196 -9.56 7.45 -4.57
C TYR A 196 -8.67 8.60 -4.10
N VAL A 197 -7.63 8.93 -4.86
CA VAL A 197 -6.73 10.05 -4.55
C VAL A 197 -7.50 11.36 -4.49
N GLY A 198 -8.33 11.64 -5.51
CA GLY A 198 -9.17 12.83 -5.56
C GLY A 198 -10.17 12.92 -4.41
N TYR A 199 -10.73 11.79 -3.99
CA TYR A 199 -11.61 11.72 -2.81
C TYR A 199 -10.87 12.14 -1.53
N TYR A 200 -9.71 11.55 -1.24
CA TYR A 200 -8.95 11.90 -0.03
C TYR A 200 -8.35 13.31 -0.10
N TYR A 201 -7.91 13.76 -1.27
CA TYR A 201 -7.52 15.14 -1.53
C TYR A 201 -8.65 16.11 -1.18
N GLY A 202 -9.88 15.83 -1.63
CA GLY A 202 -11.04 16.66 -1.31
C GLY A 202 -11.43 16.64 0.17
N LEU A 203 -11.31 15.49 0.85
CA LEU A 203 -11.53 15.42 2.29
C LEU A 203 -10.50 16.24 3.09
N LEU A 204 -9.24 16.25 2.65
CA LEU A 204 -8.21 17.10 3.24
C LEU A 204 -8.50 18.59 2.99
N PHE A 205 -8.97 18.93 1.80
CA PHE A 205 -9.40 20.29 1.46
C PHE A 205 -10.55 20.75 2.38
N ASP A 206 -11.57 19.91 2.60
CA ASP A 206 -12.72 20.21 3.45
C ASP A 206 -12.36 20.38 4.93
N LYS A 207 -11.24 19.77 5.38
CA LYS A 207 -10.66 20.00 6.71
C LYS A 207 -9.90 21.33 6.83
N GLY A 208 -9.81 22.12 5.76
CA GLY A 208 -9.07 23.38 5.77
C GLY A 208 -7.56 23.21 5.63
N ILE A 209 -7.08 22.05 5.19
CA ILE A 209 -5.64 21.81 4.91
C ILE A 209 -5.22 22.36 3.54
N GLY A 210 -6.19 22.82 2.73
CA GLY A 210 -5.89 23.43 1.43
C GLY A 210 -4.95 24.62 1.54
N THR A 211 -3.96 24.70 0.63
CA THR A 211 -2.99 25.80 0.56
C THR A 211 -3.17 26.58 -0.73
N SER A 212 -2.77 27.86 -0.76
CA SER A 212 -2.89 28.73 -1.93
C SER A 212 -1.94 28.37 -3.09
N ILE A 213 -1.06 27.38 -2.90
CA ILE A 213 -0.09 26.92 -3.91
C ILE A 213 -0.51 25.61 -4.58
N ASP A 214 -1.72 25.11 -4.31
CA ASP A 214 -2.19 23.86 -4.90
C ASP A 214 -2.55 24.06 -6.38
N ILE A 215 -2.20 23.06 -7.19
CA ILE A 215 -2.48 23.02 -8.63
C ILE A 215 -3.89 22.49 -8.91
N ASN A 216 -4.55 21.95 -7.88
CA ASN A 216 -5.89 21.38 -7.95
C ASN A 216 -5.98 20.35 -9.09
N GLY A 217 -5.03 19.40 -9.11
CA GLY A 217 -4.85 18.41 -10.16
C GLY A 217 -6.08 17.53 -10.37
N PHE A 218 -6.80 17.23 -9.28
CA PHE A 218 -8.09 16.56 -9.35
C PHE A 218 -9.15 17.41 -10.08
N GLY A 219 -9.24 18.70 -9.75
CA GLY A 219 -10.12 19.65 -10.44
C GLY A 219 -9.78 19.83 -11.93
N HIS A 220 -8.48 19.89 -12.27
CA HIS A 220 -8.00 19.92 -13.65
C HIS A 220 -8.49 18.69 -14.44
N GLY A 221 -8.25 17.49 -13.90
CA GLY A 221 -8.72 16.24 -14.50
C GLY A 221 -10.24 16.22 -14.66
N LEU A 222 -10.97 16.69 -13.64
CA LEU A 222 -12.42 16.83 -13.72
C LEU A 222 -12.87 17.84 -14.78
N CYS A 223 -12.14 18.92 -15.06
CA CYS A 223 -12.56 19.93 -16.03
C CYS A 223 -12.28 19.51 -17.48
N TYR A 224 -11.08 19.01 -17.74
CA TYR A 224 -10.62 18.76 -19.10
C TYR A 224 -10.84 17.32 -19.59
N ASP A 225 -11.08 16.37 -18.69
CA ASP A 225 -11.32 14.97 -19.05
C ASP A 225 -12.78 14.56 -18.79
N GLU A 226 -13.59 14.58 -19.85
CA GLU A 226 -15.00 14.16 -19.78
C GLU A 226 -15.15 12.66 -19.50
N ASP A 227 -14.27 11.83 -20.08
CA ASP A 227 -14.28 10.39 -19.86
C ASP A 227 -14.02 10.05 -18.39
N PHE A 228 -13.18 10.84 -17.71
CA PHE A 228 -12.96 10.69 -16.27
C PHE A 228 -14.22 11.03 -15.46
N ARG A 229 -14.91 12.14 -15.77
CA ARG A 229 -16.18 12.46 -15.10
C ARG A 229 -17.22 11.36 -15.28
N ASP A 230 -17.35 10.85 -16.50
CA ASP A 230 -18.29 9.77 -16.79
C ASP A 230 -17.85 8.44 -16.18
N TYR A 231 -16.55 8.23 -16.00
CA TYR A 231 -15.99 7.13 -15.21
C TYR A 231 -16.43 7.18 -13.75
N LEU A 232 -16.41 8.34 -13.12
CA LEU A 232 -16.88 8.48 -11.74
C LEU A 232 -18.38 8.19 -11.63
N LYS A 233 -19.19 8.78 -12.53
CA LYS A 233 -20.66 8.59 -12.54
C LYS A 233 -21.05 7.13 -12.77
N ARG A 234 -20.48 6.46 -13.78
CA ARG A 234 -20.82 5.06 -14.11
C ARG A 234 -20.43 4.09 -12.98
N ASN A 235 -19.36 4.40 -12.26
CA ASN A 235 -18.94 3.65 -11.08
C ASN A 235 -19.63 4.12 -9.78
N LYS A 236 -20.66 4.97 -9.88
CA LYS A 236 -21.44 5.48 -8.74
C LYS A 236 -20.54 6.09 -7.66
N TYR A 237 -19.50 6.82 -8.09
CA TYR A 237 -18.50 7.41 -7.21
C TYR A 237 -17.92 6.39 -6.21
N PHE A 238 -17.77 5.13 -6.64
CA PHE A 238 -17.25 4.02 -5.83
C PHE A 238 -17.98 3.80 -4.49
N HIS A 239 -19.20 4.31 -4.36
CA HIS A 239 -19.95 4.34 -3.10
C HIS A 239 -19.20 5.03 -1.96
N LEU A 240 -18.26 5.94 -2.27
CA LEU A 240 -17.55 6.73 -1.28
C LEU A 240 -18.46 7.85 -0.74
N PRO A 241 -18.60 8.00 0.60
CA PRO A 241 -19.52 8.97 1.20
C PRO A 241 -19.26 10.41 0.74
N GLY A 242 -20.28 11.08 0.17
CA GLY A 242 -20.18 12.48 -0.24
C GLY A 242 -19.27 12.74 -1.45
N PHE A 243 -18.74 11.71 -2.12
CA PHE A 243 -17.74 11.90 -3.15
C PHE A 243 -18.27 12.66 -4.39
N GLU A 244 -19.55 12.51 -4.72
CA GLU A 244 -20.17 13.30 -5.80
C GLU A 244 -20.12 14.82 -5.52
N ASP A 245 -20.39 15.23 -4.28
CA ASP A 245 -20.35 16.64 -3.88
C ASP A 245 -18.90 17.16 -3.86
N ILE A 246 -17.96 16.37 -3.33
CA ILE A 246 -16.53 16.67 -3.36
C ILE A 246 -16.06 16.90 -4.80
N ALA A 247 -16.37 15.98 -5.71
CA ALA A 247 -16.01 16.12 -7.13
C ALA A 247 -16.66 17.37 -7.75
N GLY A 248 -17.93 17.64 -7.46
CA GLY A 248 -18.62 18.84 -7.93
C GLY A 248 -17.97 20.14 -7.43
N LYS A 249 -17.53 20.18 -6.17
CA LYS A 249 -16.84 21.32 -5.56
C LYS A 249 -15.50 21.58 -6.25
N HIS A 250 -14.67 20.55 -6.46
CA HIS A 250 -13.37 20.70 -7.10
C HIS A 250 -13.48 21.05 -8.60
N TYR A 251 -14.47 20.49 -9.30
CA TYR A 251 -14.80 20.90 -10.67
C TYR A 251 -15.13 22.40 -10.75
N ARG A 252 -16.06 22.88 -9.91
CA ARG A 252 -16.46 24.30 -9.91
C ARG A 252 -15.31 25.23 -9.53
N ARG A 253 -14.56 24.86 -8.49
CA ARG A 253 -13.37 25.63 -8.05
C ARG A 253 -12.39 25.81 -9.20
N TYR A 254 -11.98 24.71 -9.83
CA TYR A 254 -11.02 24.77 -10.94
C TYR A 254 -11.55 25.56 -12.13
N ARG A 255 -12.85 25.39 -12.45
CA ARG A 255 -13.48 26.13 -13.55
C ARG A 255 -13.47 27.64 -13.31
N MET A 256 -13.75 28.08 -12.09
CA MET A 256 -13.68 29.50 -11.73
C MET A 256 -12.26 30.05 -11.89
N ASP A 257 -11.25 29.29 -11.45
CA ASP A 257 -9.84 29.69 -11.60
C ASP A 257 -9.47 29.88 -13.09
N VAL A 258 -9.90 28.95 -13.97
CA VAL A 258 -9.70 29.07 -15.42
C VAL A 258 -10.42 30.28 -16.01
N ASP A 259 -11.67 30.52 -15.64
CA ASP A 259 -12.45 31.63 -16.20
C ASP A 259 -11.83 32.99 -15.79
N ILE A 260 -11.32 33.12 -14.55
CA ILE A 260 -10.59 34.32 -14.07
C ILE A 260 -9.31 34.54 -14.89
N GLU A 261 -8.50 33.50 -15.12
CA GLU A 261 -7.26 33.63 -15.91
C GLU A 261 -7.55 33.99 -17.36
N MET A 262 -8.62 33.43 -17.94
CA MET A 262 -9.05 33.76 -19.31
C MET A 262 -9.57 35.19 -19.44
N GLU A 263 -10.17 35.77 -18.40
CA GLU A 263 -10.56 37.18 -18.38
C GLU A 263 -9.33 38.10 -18.35
N LYS A 264 -8.34 37.81 -17.48
CA LYS A 264 -7.08 38.57 -17.44
C LYS A 264 -6.37 38.59 -18.80
N MET A 265 -6.30 37.45 -19.49
CA MET A 265 -5.67 37.36 -20.82
C MET A 265 -6.45 38.10 -21.92
N ARG A 266 -7.72 38.42 -21.73
CA ARG A 266 -8.51 39.23 -22.68
C ARG A 266 -8.36 40.73 -22.45
N ASP A 267 -8.01 41.12 -21.23
CA ASP A 267 -7.82 42.51 -20.82
C ASP A 267 -6.35 42.99 -21.00
N GLU A 268 -5.44 42.09 -21.38
CA GLU A 268 -4.04 42.35 -21.79
C GLU A 268 -3.89 42.53 -23.32
#